data_AF-A0A1S3TTW8-F1
#
_entry.id   AF-A0A1S3TTW8-F1
#
_cell.length_a   1.000
_cell.length_b   1.000
_cell.length_c   1.000
_cell.angle_alpha   90.00
_cell.angle_beta   90.00
_cell.angle_gamma   90.00
#
_symmetry.space_group_name_H-M   'P 1'
#
loop_
_entity.id
_entity.type
_entity.pdbx_description
1 polymer ?
#
loop_
_entity_poly.entity_id
_entity_poly.type
_entity_poly.pdbx_seq_one_letter_code
_entity_poly.pdbx_strand_id
1 'polypeptide(L)'
;MGFAQAFPVTSINNLPSLICTCKRKLCVSTAKLSRDNDPLLLSATASASLRYHESLRPEPLFLDPYAGCFVRDNTPEDVIQDLHPYCLAAKFIDDKLLHTVSLIDGLKQLVFLTDGMDTRPYRLQWPTSTIIFDISPEIVFKFAAEKLKVSDVGAKIPKGCIFCHIPLESSDMEQAMQFKGYSGSRPSIWVLQGFPMMTLANLEEVLSMISSLAMKGSLFLGELPACLTETDPEIKSNTRQWMDKLFMSKGFRVEMINYEGIAGSYGKDFASGHNNNILFVAEQLLHSDDQMESWRLEFQRIENEGDEDGFEEL
;
A
#
# COMPACT_ATOMS: atom_id res chain seq x y z
N MET A 1 -23.67 -38.58 -8.68
CA MET A 1 -24.16 -37.69 -7.61
C MET A 1 -23.12 -37.70 -6.50
N GLY A 2 -22.29 -36.66 -6.43
CA GLY A 2 -21.31 -36.46 -5.38
C GLY A 2 -21.20 -34.96 -5.14
N PHE A 3 -21.61 -34.52 -3.95
CA PHE A 3 -21.69 -33.10 -3.57
C PHE A 3 -20.29 -32.55 -3.26
N ALA A 4 -19.91 -31.45 -3.91
CA ALA A 4 -18.76 -30.64 -3.53
C ALA A 4 -19.14 -29.81 -2.30
N GLN A 5 -18.35 -29.92 -1.22
CA GLN A 5 -18.49 -29.08 -0.03
C GLN A 5 -17.76 -27.76 -0.27
N ALA A 6 -18.51 -26.66 -0.25
CA ALA A 6 -17.98 -25.30 -0.23
C ALA A 6 -17.41 -24.99 1.17
N PHE A 7 -16.19 -24.46 1.23
CA PHE A 7 -15.60 -23.93 2.46
C PHE A 7 -16.25 -22.58 2.80
N PRO A 8 -16.58 -22.31 4.08
CA PRO A 8 -17.18 -21.05 4.48
C PRO A 8 -16.14 -19.93 4.55
N VAL A 9 -16.47 -18.77 3.97
CA VAL A 9 -15.77 -17.51 4.19
C VAL A 9 -16.10 -17.03 5.60
N THR A 10 -15.17 -17.18 6.54
CA THR A 10 -15.28 -16.58 7.87
C THR A 10 -14.85 -15.13 7.80
N SER A 11 -15.81 -14.20 7.82
CA SER A 11 -15.57 -12.76 8.06
C SER A 11 -15.00 -12.57 9.46
N ILE A 12 -13.75 -12.10 9.54
CA ILE A 12 -13.10 -11.73 10.79
C ILE A 12 -13.32 -10.23 11.00
N ASN A 13 -14.43 -9.89 11.66
CA ASN A 13 -14.65 -8.54 12.18
C ASN A 13 -13.77 -8.37 13.42
N ASN A 14 -12.63 -7.66 13.30
CA ASN A 14 -11.98 -6.86 14.37
C ASN A 14 -10.60 -6.38 13.91
N LEU A 15 -10.56 -5.34 13.08
CA LEU A 15 -9.40 -4.42 13.03
C LEU A 15 -9.82 -3.16 13.81
N PRO A 16 -9.00 -2.62 14.73
CA PRO A 16 -9.32 -1.36 15.39
C PRO A 16 -9.36 -0.22 14.36
N SER A 17 -10.33 0.69 14.51
CA SER A 17 -10.43 1.92 13.73
C SER A 17 -9.13 2.72 13.82
N LEU A 18 -8.69 3.33 12.72
CA LEU A 18 -7.45 4.13 12.64
C LEU A 18 -7.49 5.41 13.50
N ILE A 19 -8.62 5.68 14.16
CA ILE A 19 -8.78 6.76 15.14
C ILE A 19 -9.35 6.15 16.42
N CYS A 20 -8.56 6.11 17.49
CA CYS A 20 -9.04 5.74 18.82
C CYS A 20 -8.84 6.88 19.81
N THR A 21 -9.91 7.63 20.08
CA THR A 21 -9.96 8.57 21.21
C THR A 21 -10.09 7.80 22.53
N CYS A 22 -8.99 7.76 23.27
CA CYS A 22 -8.81 7.64 24.72
C CYS A 22 -9.56 6.58 25.56
N LYS A 23 -8.71 5.82 26.29
CA LYS A 23 -8.85 5.19 27.62
C LYS A 23 -9.71 3.91 27.73
N ARG A 24 -9.01 2.77 27.72
CA ARG A 24 -9.05 1.75 28.79
C ARG A 24 -7.85 0.81 28.68
N LYS A 25 -7.08 0.69 29.76
CA LYS A 25 -6.05 -0.36 29.91
C LYS A 25 -6.75 -1.71 29.96
N LEU A 26 -6.53 -2.55 28.97
CA LEU A 26 -6.85 -3.97 29.05
C LEU A 26 -5.55 -4.75 28.86
N CYS A 27 -4.97 -5.22 29.98
CA CYS A 27 -3.95 -6.26 29.94
C CYS A 27 -4.61 -7.53 29.40
N VAL A 28 -4.29 -7.92 28.17
CA VAL A 28 -4.63 -9.24 27.63
C VAL A 28 -3.36 -10.07 27.63
N SER A 29 -3.38 -11.13 28.42
CA SER A 29 -2.33 -12.15 28.49
C SER A 29 -2.12 -12.79 27.12
N THR A 30 -0.89 -12.71 26.61
CA THR A 30 -0.44 -13.36 25.37
C THR A 30 -0.44 -14.88 25.51
N ALA A 31 -1.55 -15.51 25.14
CA ALA A 31 -1.54 -16.93 24.78
C ALA A 31 -0.94 -17.06 23.37
N LYS A 32 0.16 -17.82 23.25
CA LYS A 32 0.74 -18.21 21.96
C LYS A 32 -0.29 -18.99 21.14
N LEU A 33 -1.09 -18.31 20.31
CA LEU A 33 -1.62 -18.94 19.11
C LEU A 33 -0.41 -19.42 18.29
N SER A 34 -0.47 -20.63 17.73
CA SER A 34 0.56 -21.08 16.81
C SER A 34 0.70 -20.03 15.70
N ARG A 35 1.87 -19.40 15.58
CA ARG A 35 2.18 -18.36 14.58
C ARG A 35 1.73 -18.76 13.16
N ASP A 36 1.67 -20.06 12.90
CA ASP A 36 1.37 -20.68 11.62
C ASP A 36 -0.08 -20.62 11.12
N ASN A 37 -1.05 -20.20 11.94
CA ASN A 37 -2.48 -20.13 11.59
C ASN A 37 -3.05 -18.70 11.65
N ASP A 38 -2.21 -17.68 11.75
CA ASP A 38 -2.67 -16.29 11.75
C ASP A 38 -3.23 -15.91 10.36
N PRO A 39 -4.47 -15.38 10.27
CA PRO A 39 -5.10 -15.02 9.00
C PRO A 39 -4.29 -14.01 8.16
N LEU A 40 -3.59 -13.07 8.80
CA LEU A 40 -2.76 -12.08 8.10
C LEU A 40 -1.55 -12.76 7.49
N LEU A 41 -0.90 -13.68 8.23
CA LEU A 41 0.21 -14.46 7.70
C LEU A 41 -0.22 -15.37 6.55
N LEU A 42 -1.40 -16.01 6.64
CA LEU A 42 -1.94 -16.84 5.56
C LEU A 42 -2.20 -16.02 4.30
N SER A 43 -2.83 -14.86 4.43
CA SER A 43 -3.11 -13.96 3.30
C SER A 43 -1.80 -13.45 2.66
N ALA A 44 -0.85 -12.98 3.46
CA ALA A 44 0.44 -12.50 2.97
C ALA A 44 1.26 -13.61 2.27
N THR A 45 1.21 -14.83 2.83
CA THR A 45 1.86 -16.01 2.23
C THR A 45 1.22 -16.38 0.88
N ALA A 46 -0.10 -16.25 0.75
CA ALA A 46 -0.79 -16.49 -0.52
C ALA A 46 -0.34 -15.47 -1.59
N SER A 47 -0.30 -14.18 -1.25
CA SER A 47 0.26 -13.13 -2.13
C SER A 47 1.71 -13.41 -2.53
N ALA A 48 2.56 -13.80 -1.58
CA ALA A 48 3.96 -14.15 -1.84
C ALA A 48 4.09 -15.38 -2.75
N SER A 49 3.23 -16.39 -2.56
CA SER A 49 3.17 -17.58 -3.42
C SER A 49 2.89 -17.23 -4.87
N LEU A 50 1.98 -16.29 -5.15
CA LEU A 50 1.71 -15.83 -6.51
C LEU A 50 2.96 -15.25 -7.17
N ARG A 51 3.73 -14.43 -6.44
CA ARG A 51 4.98 -13.82 -6.94
C ARG A 51 6.10 -14.86 -7.13
N TYR A 52 6.18 -15.85 -6.25
CA TYR A 52 7.11 -16.95 -6.38
C TYR A 52 6.83 -17.76 -7.65
N HIS A 53 5.58 -18.19 -7.86
CA HIS A 53 5.18 -18.93 -9.06
C HIS A 53 5.35 -18.11 -10.34
N GLU A 54 5.07 -16.80 -10.30
CA GLU A 54 5.37 -15.90 -11.44
C GLU A 54 6.85 -15.92 -11.79
N SER A 55 7.73 -15.89 -10.79
CA SER A 55 9.19 -15.91 -11.00
C SER A 55 9.73 -17.23 -11.56
N LEU A 56 8.97 -18.32 -11.42
CA LEU A 56 9.30 -19.65 -11.97
C LEU A 56 8.81 -19.85 -13.40
N ARG A 57 8.01 -18.92 -13.95
CA ARG A 57 7.52 -19.04 -15.34
C ARG A 57 8.69 -18.95 -16.33
N PRO A 58 8.60 -19.60 -17.51
CA PRO A 58 9.63 -19.47 -18.55
C PRO A 58 9.83 -18.02 -19.02
N GLU A 59 8.74 -17.26 -19.12
CA GLU A 59 8.72 -15.85 -19.56
C GLU A 59 7.99 -15.00 -18.51
N PRO A 60 8.62 -14.75 -17.35
CA PRO A 60 7.99 -14.09 -16.21
C PRO A 60 7.80 -12.59 -16.47
N LEU A 61 6.71 -12.02 -15.93
CA LEU A 61 6.47 -10.57 -15.93
C LEU A 61 7.56 -9.83 -15.13
N PHE A 62 7.94 -10.39 -13.98
CA PHE A 62 8.99 -9.87 -13.11
C PHE A 62 9.61 -11.02 -12.31
N LEU A 63 10.78 -10.74 -11.72
CA LEU A 63 11.46 -11.64 -10.81
C LEU A 63 11.35 -11.13 -9.37
N ASP A 64 10.90 -12.01 -8.48
CA ASP A 64 10.95 -11.83 -7.03
C ASP A 64 11.82 -12.95 -6.42
N PRO A 65 13.13 -12.73 -6.28
CA PRO A 65 14.05 -13.75 -5.78
C PRO A 65 13.84 -14.07 -4.29
N TYR A 66 13.01 -13.29 -3.60
CA TYR A 66 12.81 -13.38 -2.16
C TYR A 66 11.47 -14.01 -1.79
N ALA A 67 10.48 -14.01 -2.70
CA ALA A 67 9.15 -14.57 -2.44
C ALA A 67 9.20 -16.03 -1.98
N GLY A 68 10.12 -16.84 -2.53
CA GLY A 68 10.30 -18.24 -2.15
C GLY A 68 10.65 -18.45 -0.66
N CYS A 69 11.21 -17.45 0.02
CA CYS A 69 11.52 -17.53 1.45
C CYS A 69 10.27 -17.57 2.34
N PHE A 70 9.12 -17.14 1.82
CA PHE A 70 7.86 -17.04 2.57
C PHE A 70 6.92 -18.20 2.30
N VAL A 71 7.08 -18.87 1.16
CA VAL A 71 6.22 -19.97 0.72
C VAL A 71 6.59 -21.25 1.47
N ARG A 72 5.59 -22.07 1.80
CA ARG A 72 5.81 -23.39 2.40
C ARG A 72 6.03 -24.43 1.29
N ASP A 73 6.85 -25.45 1.57
CA ASP A 73 7.19 -26.54 0.65
C ASP A 73 5.99 -27.36 0.12
N ASN A 74 4.78 -27.18 0.68
CA ASN A 74 3.59 -28.00 0.39
C ASN A 74 2.45 -27.25 -0.31
N THR A 75 2.71 -26.11 -0.96
CA THR A 75 1.66 -25.51 -1.82
C THR A 75 1.48 -26.42 -3.03
N PRO A 76 0.26 -26.93 -3.31
CA PRO A 76 0.04 -27.73 -4.51
C PRO A 76 0.53 -26.98 -5.74
N GLU A 77 1.29 -27.67 -6.59
CA GLU A 77 1.72 -27.20 -7.91
C GLU A 77 0.51 -27.12 -8.86
N ASP A 78 -0.55 -26.40 -8.47
CA ASP A 78 -1.51 -25.94 -9.45
C ASP A 78 -0.78 -24.88 -10.26
N VAL A 79 -0.16 -25.34 -11.35
CA VAL A 79 0.43 -24.50 -12.38
C VAL A 79 -0.69 -23.57 -12.84
N ILE A 80 -0.75 -22.36 -12.28
CA ILE A 80 -1.63 -21.31 -12.77
C ILE A 80 -1.12 -20.97 -14.17
N GLN A 81 -1.65 -21.66 -15.18
CA GLN A 81 -1.25 -21.46 -16.58
C GLN A 81 -1.60 -20.04 -17.03
N ASP A 82 -2.68 -19.48 -16.49
CA ASP A 82 -3.16 -18.14 -16.82
C ASP A 82 -2.38 -17.03 -16.12
N LEU A 83 -2.44 -15.84 -16.71
CA LEU A 83 -1.84 -14.63 -16.16
C LEU A 83 -2.61 -14.19 -14.90
N HIS A 84 -1.99 -14.26 -13.73
CA HIS A 84 -2.68 -13.89 -12.50
C HIS A 84 -2.81 -12.35 -12.37
N PRO A 85 -4.02 -11.79 -12.11
CA PRO A 85 -4.23 -10.34 -12.01
C PRO A 85 -3.30 -9.66 -11.00
N TYR A 86 -3.09 -10.28 -9.84
CA TYR A 86 -2.15 -9.78 -8.81
C TYR A 86 -0.72 -9.57 -9.35
N CYS A 87 -0.21 -10.51 -10.14
CA CYS A 87 1.13 -10.40 -10.73
C CYS A 87 1.17 -9.31 -11.81
N LEU A 88 0.12 -9.20 -12.62
CA LEU A 88 0.00 -8.14 -13.62
C LEU A 88 -0.06 -6.75 -12.95
N ALA A 89 -0.83 -6.61 -11.87
CA ALA A 89 -0.87 -5.40 -11.04
C ALA A 89 0.51 -5.11 -10.43
N ALA A 90 1.18 -6.12 -9.87
CA ALA A 90 2.51 -5.95 -9.28
C ALA A 90 3.52 -5.42 -10.31
N LYS A 91 3.52 -5.98 -11.53
CA LYS A 91 4.37 -5.51 -12.64
C LYS A 91 4.07 -4.07 -13.04
N PHE A 92 2.79 -3.74 -13.21
CA PHE A 92 2.37 -2.37 -13.52
C PHE A 92 2.81 -1.37 -12.45
N ILE A 93 2.59 -1.71 -11.17
CA ILE A 93 2.98 -0.88 -10.03
C ILE A 93 4.50 -0.68 -10.01
N ASP A 94 5.29 -1.74 -10.22
CA ASP A 94 6.76 -1.67 -10.25
C ASP A 94 7.26 -0.71 -11.32
N ASP A 95 6.76 -0.83 -12.56
CA ASP A 95 7.16 0.02 -13.68
C ASP A 95 6.78 1.48 -13.44
N LYS A 96 5.55 1.70 -12.95
CA LYS A 96 5.04 3.04 -12.65
C LYS A 96 5.84 3.68 -11.52
N LEU A 97 6.22 2.92 -10.50
CA LEU A 97 7.07 3.38 -9.39
C LEU A 97 8.45 3.78 -9.90
N LEU A 98 9.15 2.89 -10.60
CA LEU A 98 10.50 3.18 -11.09
C LEU A 98 10.51 4.39 -12.03
N HIS A 99 9.53 4.46 -12.94
CA HIS A 99 9.36 5.62 -13.82
C HIS A 99 9.13 6.91 -13.02
N THR A 100 8.14 6.94 -12.12
CA THR A 100 7.78 8.17 -11.40
C THR A 100 8.88 8.63 -10.45
N VAL A 101 9.51 7.70 -9.71
CA VAL A 101 10.61 8.01 -8.79
C VAL A 101 11.80 8.62 -9.54
N SER A 102 12.05 8.19 -10.79
CA SER A 102 13.12 8.76 -11.61
C SER A 102 12.89 10.22 -12.01
N LEU A 103 11.64 10.69 -11.97
CA LEU A 103 11.25 12.08 -12.28
C LEU A 103 11.27 13.00 -11.05
N ILE A 104 11.45 12.45 -9.84
CA ILE A 104 11.49 13.23 -8.60
C ILE A 104 12.94 13.66 -8.32
N ASP A 105 13.15 14.97 -8.30
CA ASP A 105 14.43 15.55 -7.87
C ASP A 105 14.61 15.47 -6.35
N GLY A 106 15.86 15.28 -5.92
CA GLY A 106 16.20 15.21 -4.50
C GLY A 106 15.65 13.97 -3.78
N LEU A 107 15.16 14.17 -2.55
CA LEU A 107 14.69 13.10 -1.67
C LEU A 107 13.37 12.51 -2.16
N LYS A 108 13.35 11.20 -2.38
CA LYS A 108 12.18 10.44 -2.82
C LYS A 108 11.53 9.73 -1.63
N GLN A 109 10.23 9.93 -1.43
CA GLN A 109 9.47 9.27 -0.37
C GLN A 109 8.52 8.25 -1.00
N LEU A 110 8.72 6.98 -0.65
CA LEU A 110 7.85 5.88 -1.04
C LEU A 110 7.13 5.37 0.19
N VAL A 111 5.80 5.26 0.14
CA VAL A 111 5.01 4.74 1.24
C VAL A 111 4.21 3.55 0.74
N PHE A 112 4.53 2.36 1.24
CA PHE A 112 3.88 1.13 0.86
C PHE A 112 2.91 0.70 1.95
N LEU A 113 1.63 0.60 1.61
CA LEU A 113 0.59 -0.05 2.41
C LEU A 113 0.49 -1.49 1.91
N THR A 114 1.03 -2.43 2.70
CA THR A 114 1.23 -3.82 2.27
C THR A 114 0.69 -4.86 3.25
N ASP A 115 0.70 -6.13 2.84
CA ASP A 115 0.47 -7.27 3.73
C ASP A 115 1.66 -7.57 4.66
N GLY A 116 2.81 -6.91 4.49
CA GLY A 116 4.04 -7.10 5.26
C GLY A 116 5.03 -8.10 4.67
N MET A 117 4.71 -8.72 3.53
CA MET A 117 5.64 -9.58 2.77
C MET A 117 6.08 -8.94 1.44
N ASP A 118 5.95 -7.62 1.28
CA ASP A 118 6.43 -6.94 0.07
C ASP A 118 7.96 -6.95 -0.01
N THR A 119 8.48 -7.35 -1.17
CA THR A 119 9.90 -7.53 -1.45
C THR A 119 10.49 -6.41 -2.31
N ARG A 120 9.67 -5.48 -2.81
CA ARG A 120 10.09 -4.31 -3.58
C ARG A 120 11.25 -3.52 -2.96
N PRO A 121 11.30 -3.30 -1.62
CA PRO A 121 12.44 -2.62 -1.01
C PRO A 121 13.79 -3.29 -1.29
N TYR A 122 13.80 -4.60 -1.54
CA TYR A 122 14.99 -5.41 -1.75
C TYR A 122 15.24 -5.78 -3.22
N ARG A 123 14.18 -5.92 -4.04
CA ARG A 123 14.30 -6.42 -5.43
C ARG A 123 14.34 -5.32 -6.49
N LEU A 124 13.79 -4.14 -6.20
CA LEU A 124 13.79 -3.02 -7.15
C LEU A 124 15.05 -2.16 -6.99
N GLN A 125 15.57 -1.67 -8.11
CA GLN A 125 16.75 -0.80 -8.15
C GLN A 125 16.34 0.65 -7.90
N TRP A 126 16.17 1.01 -6.64
CA TRP A 126 15.78 2.36 -6.24
C TRP A 126 16.90 3.37 -6.51
N PRO A 127 16.58 4.56 -7.06
CA PRO A 127 17.52 5.68 -7.12
C PRO A 127 18.03 6.06 -5.74
N THR A 128 19.25 6.59 -5.66
CA THR A 128 19.81 7.10 -4.40
C THR A 128 18.94 8.19 -3.80
N SER A 129 19.01 8.37 -2.48
CA SER A 129 18.17 9.32 -1.74
C SER A 129 16.69 8.94 -1.80
N THR A 130 16.40 7.64 -1.70
CA THR A 130 15.04 7.12 -1.54
C THR A 130 14.82 6.63 -0.11
N ILE A 131 13.75 7.08 0.52
CA ILE A 131 13.26 6.53 1.79
C ILE A 131 11.97 5.76 1.50
N ILE A 132 11.92 4.52 1.96
CA ILE A 132 10.80 3.61 1.80
C ILE A 132 10.20 3.37 3.17
N PHE A 133 8.93 3.73 3.33
CA PHE A 133 8.12 3.47 4.52
C PHE A 133 7.19 2.30 4.21
N ASP A 134 7.29 1.21 4.96
CA ASP A 134 6.34 0.08 4.87
C ASP A 134 5.36 0.15 6.05
N ILE A 135 4.10 0.43 5.73
CA ILE A 135 2.97 0.38 6.66
C ILE A 135 2.30 -0.97 6.50
N SER A 136 2.56 -1.86 7.45
CA SER A 136 2.11 -3.25 7.39
C SER A 136 1.92 -3.86 8.79
N PRO A 137 1.14 -4.94 8.93
CA PRO A 137 0.96 -5.60 10.22
C PRO A 137 2.29 -6.03 10.83
N GLU A 138 2.53 -5.64 12.09
CA GLU A 138 3.84 -5.85 12.73
C GLU A 138 4.23 -7.33 12.81
N ILE A 139 3.25 -8.21 13.03
CA ILE A 139 3.45 -9.65 13.10
C ILE A 139 3.96 -10.23 11.78
N VAL A 140 3.42 -9.78 10.64
CA VAL A 140 3.82 -10.27 9.32
C VAL A 140 5.19 -9.71 8.93
N PHE A 141 5.42 -8.42 9.15
CA PHE A 141 6.71 -7.79 8.89
C PHE A 141 7.86 -8.49 9.64
N LYS A 142 7.69 -8.74 10.95
CA LYS A 142 8.70 -9.43 11.77
C LYS A 142 8.97 -10.85 11.26
N PHE A 143 7.93 -11.58 10.86
CA PHE A 143 8.07 -12.91 10.28
C PHE A 143 8.84 -12.88 8.96
N ALA A 144 8.49 -11.96 8.05
CA ALA A 144 9.16 -11.80 6.76
C ALA A 144 10.64 -11.44 6.94
N ALA A 145 10.94 -10.47 7.81
CA ALA A 145 12.32 -10.07 8.13
C ALA A 145 13.15 -11.22 8.71
N GLU A 146 12.56 -12.05 9.58
CA GLU A 146 13.20 -13.26 10.12
C GLU A 146 13.51 -14.27 9.00
N LYS A 147 12.55 -14.53 8.10
CA LYS A 147 12.71 -15.48 6.99
C LYS A 147 13.77 -15.05 5.99
N LEU A 148 13.79 -13.77 5.60
CA LEU A 148 14.83 -13.23 4.71
C LEU A 148 16.22 -13.36 5.33
N LYS A 149 16.34 -13.14 6.64
CA LYS A 149 17.60 -13.26 7.37
C LYS A 149 18.08 -14.70 7.48
N VAL A 150 17.19 -15.64 7.82
CA VAL A 150 17.56 -17.06 8.00
C VAL A 150 17.90 -17.74 6.67
N SER A 151 17.27 -17.33 5.57
CA SER A 151 17.50 -17.93 4.26
C SER A 151 18.82 -17.51 3.60
N ASP A 152 19.52 -16.51 4.16
CA ASP A 152 20.79 -15.95 3.64
C ASP A 152 20.76 -15.60 2.13
N VAL A 153 19.59 -15.19 1.63
CA VAL A 153 19.35 -14.88 0.21
C VAL A 153 19.91 -13.52 -0.22
N GLY A 154 20.73 -12.88 0.62
CA GLY A 154 21.37 -11.61 0.30
C GLY A 154 20.42 -10.41 0.17
N ALA A 155 19.19 -10.49 0.70
CA ALA A 155 18.23 -9.39 0.68
C ALA A 155 18.81 -8.14 1.35
N LYS A 156 19.08 -7.10 0.55
CA LYS A 156 19.70 -5.85 1.00
C LYS A 156 19.00 -4.66 0.36
N ILE A 157 18.83 -3.62 1.15
CA ILE A 157 18.36 -2.33 0.66
C ILE A 157 19.43 -1.71 -0.26
N PRO A 158 19.06 -1.18 -1.44
CA PRO A 158 20.00 -0.52 -2.33
C PRO A 158 20.80 0.58 -1.62
N LYS A 159 22.07 0.74 -2.02
CA LYS A 159 22.98 1.70 -1.40
C LYS A 159 22.43 3.12 -1.53
N GLY A 160 22.43 3.86 -0.42
CA GLY A 160 21.90 5.24 -0.39
C GLY A 160 20.38 5.32 -0.29
N CYS A 161 19.70 4.20 -0.01
CA CYS A 161 18.29 4.15 0.34
C CYS A 161 18.10 3.79 1.82
N ILE A 162 16.95 4.16 2.38
CA ILE A 162 16.56 3.85 3.75
C ILE A 162 15.23 3.09 3.71
N PHE A 163 15.10 2.05 4.53
CA PHE A 163 13.88 1.28 4.69
C PHE A 163 13.40 1.34 6.14
N CYS A 164 12.16 1.78 6.34
CA CYS A 164 11.54 2.00 7.63
C CYS A 164 10.21 1.25 7.69
N HIS A 165 10.08 0.30 8.62
CA HIS A 165 8.78 -0.26 8.96
C HIS A 165 8.04 0.66 9.94
N ILE A 166 6.74 0.81 9.69
CA ILE A 166 5.78 1.52 10.52
C ILE A 166 4.64 0.54 10.80
N PRO A 167 4.47 0.08 12.05
CA PRO A 167 3.40 -0.85 12.39
C PRO A 167 2.04 -0.26 12.02
N LEU A 168 1.21 -1.05 11.32
CA LEU A 168 -0.18 -0.69 11.04
C LEU A 168 -0.95 -0.41 12.33
N GLU A 169 -0.57 -1.07 13.42
CA GLU A 169 -1.15 -0.93 14.74
C GLU A 169 -0.72 0.35 15.49
N SER A 170 0.03 1.25 14.84
CA SER A 170 0.45 2.53 15.44
C SER A 170 -0.77 3.40 15.80
N SER A 171 -0.80 3.91 17.03
CA SER A 171 -1.90 4.75 17.51
C SER A 171 -1.94 6.15 16.87
N ASP A 172 -0.79 6.59 16.35
CA ASP A 172 -0.61 7.87 15.66
C ASP A 172 0.31 7.62 14.46
N MET A 173 -0.30 7.42 13.29
CA MET A 173 0.41 7.09 12.06
C MET A 173 1.27 8.25 11.57
N GLU A 174 0.74 9.47 11.65
CA GLU A 174 1.42 10.68 11.23
C GLU A 174 2.70 10.91 12.04
N GLN A 175 2.59 10.89 13.37
CA GLN A 175 3.73 11.07 14.24
C GLN A 175 4.77 9.95 14.04
N ALA A 176 4.34 8.70 13.86
CA ALA A 176 5.24 7.59 13.59
C ALA A 176 6.01 7.76 12.27
N MET A 177 5.33 8.25 11.22
CA MET A 177 5.94 8.57 9.93
C MET A 177 6.93 9.73 10.04
N GLN A 178 6.54 10.85 10.66
CA GLN A 178 7.39 12.02 10.86
C GLN A 178 8.64 11.69 11.68
N PHE A 179 8.51 10.89 12.75
CA PHE A 179 9.64 10.43 13.54
C PHE A 179 10.66 9.61 12.73
N LYS A 180 10.20 8.92 11.68
CA LYS A 180 11.05 8.18 10.73
C LYS A 180 11.55 9.04 9.57
N GLY A 181 11.25 10.33 9.57
CA GLY A 181 11.75 11.30 8.59
C GLY A 181 10.82 11.52 7.39
N TYR A 182 9.56 11.09 7.46
CA TYR A 182 8.54 11.49 6.47
C TYR A 182 8.25 13.00 6.61
N SER A 183 8.01 13.66 5.48
CA SER A 183 7.56 15.05 5.44
C SER A 183 6.44 15.22 4.42
N GLY A 184 5.30 15.73 4.88
CA GLY A 184 4.16 16.07 4.05
C GLY A 184 4.39 17.32 3.20
N SER A 185 5.50 18.05 3.39
CA SER A 185 5.92 19.16 2.52
C SER A 185 6.74 18.72 1.30
N ARG A 186 6.89 17.41 1.06
CA ARG A 186 7.71 16.84 -0.02
C ARG A 186 6.93 15.81 -0.85
N PRO A 187 7.28 15.63 -2.15
CA PRO A 187 6.58 14.69 -3.01
C PRO A 187 6.67 13.28 -2.45
N SER A 188 5.57 12.55 -2.56
CA SER A 188 5.47 11.16 -2.11
C SER A 188 4.75 10.31 -3.13
N ILE A 189 5.08 9.03 -3.18
CA ILE A 189 4.34 8.04 -3.95
C ILE A 189 3.87 6.96 -2.99
N TRP A 190 2.56 6.76 -2.97
CA TRP A 190 1.84 5.84 -2.09
C TRP A 190 1.41 4.61 -2.88
N VAL A 191 1.62 3.43 -2.31
CA VAL A 191 1.33 2.14 -2.95
C VAL A 191 0.37 1.35 -2.07
N LEU A 192 -0.66 0.78 -2.67
CA LEU A 192 -1.61 -0.11 -2.00
C LEU A 192 -1.65 -1.46 -2.70
N GLN A 193 -1.11 -2.50 -2.08
CA GLN A 193 -1.19 -3.85 -2.63
C GLN A 193 -1.11 -4.90 -1.52
N GLY A 194 -2.09 -5.81 -1.50
CA GLY A 194 -2.20 -6.85 -0.47
C GLY A 194 -2.55 -6.31 0.93
N PHE A 195 -2.66 -4.99 1.12
CA PHE A 195 -2.98 -4.39 2.41
C PHE A 195 -4.27 -4.98 2.99
N PRO A 196 -4.29 -5.38 4.28
CA PRO A 196 -5.42 -6.08 4.89
C PRO A 196 -6.60 -5.12 5.13
N MET A 197 -7.29 -4.76 4.05
CA MET A 197 -8.53 -3.99 4.07
C MET A 197 -9.73 -4.92 4.13
N MET A 198 -10.67 -4.61 5.00
CA MET A 198 -11.86 -5.45 5.19
C MET A 198 -13.18 -4.74 4.93
N THR A 199 -13.19 -3.40 4.82
CA THR A 199 -14.43 -2.63 4.65
C THR A 199 -14.21 -1.35 3.85
N LEU A 200 -15.31 -0.76 3.35
CA LEU A 200 -15.31 0.58 2.76
C LEU A 200 -14.87 1.66 3.76
N ALA A 201 -15.23 1.53 5.03
CA ALA A 201 -14.80 2.46 6.07
C ALA A 201 -13.27 2.46 6.23
N ASN A 202 -12.63 1.29 6.18
CA ASN A 202 -11.15 1.21 6.23
C ASN A 202 -10.53 1.94 5.03
N LEU A 203 -11.12 1.81 3.83
CA LEU A 203 -10.63 2.53 2.65
C LEU A 203 -10.82 4.05 2.80
N GLU A 204 -11.95 4.51 3.33
CA GLU A 204 -12.18 5.94 3.60
C GLU A 204 -11.21 6.51 4.63
N GLU A 205 -10.89 5.75 5.67
CA GLU A 205 -9.87 6.12 6.67
C GLU A 205 -8.48 6.20 6.03
N VAL A 206 -8.08 5.21 5.22
CA VAL A 206 -6.81 5.23 4.47
C VAL A 206 -6.74 6.44 3.53
N LEU A 207 -7.79 6.69 2.75
CA LEU A 207 -7.83 7.85 1.85
C LEU A 207 -7.74 9.17 2.63
N SER A 208 -8.39 9.27 3.79
CA SER A 208 -8.33 10.47 4.62
C SER A 208 -6.92 10.69 5.18
N MET A 209 -6.28 9.62 5.67
CA MET A 209 -4.90 9.65 6.17
C MET A 209 -3.90 10.03 5.07
N ILE A 210 -4.00 9.45 3.88
CA ILE A 210 -3.12 9.82 2.77
C ILE A 210 -3.39 11.27 2.36
N SER A 211 -4.65 11.72 2.38
CA SER A 211 -4.99 13.10 2.00
C SER A 211 -4.37 14.14 2.93
N SER A 212 -4.32 13.89 4.25
CA SER A 212 -3.67 14.79 5.20
C SER A 212 -2.14 14.76 5.08
N LEU A 213 -1.55 13.61 4.76
CA LEU A 213 -0.10 13.44 4.75
C LEU A 213 0.56 13.77 3.40
N ALA A 214 -0.09 13.48 2.28
CA ALA A 214 0.51 13.57 0.97
C ALA A 214 0.44 15.01 0.44
N MET A 215 1.59 15.56 0.04
CA MET A 215 1.59 16.87 -0.60
C MET A 215 0.80 16.86 -1.91
N LYS A 216 0.29 18.02 -2.31
CA LYS A 216 -0.33 18.19 -3.63
C LYS A 216 0.58 17.71 -4.76
N GLY A 217 0.02 16.94 -5.69
CA GLY A 217 0.74 16.32 -6.81
C GLY A 217 1.40 14.98 -6.47
N SER A 218 1.35 14.53 -5.21
CA SER A 218 1.76 13.17 -4.84
C SER A 218 0.87 12.14 -5.52
N LEU A 219 1.43 10.97 -5.80
CA LEU A 219 0.71 9.88 -6.45
C LEU A 219 0.27 8.82 -5.43
N PHE A 220 -0.89 8.23 -5.67
CA PHE A 220 -1.39 7.06 -4.96
C PHE A 220 -1.84 6.02 -5.97
N LEU A 221 -1.21 4.84 -5.98
CA LEU A 221 -1.53 3.79 -6.95
C LEU A 221 -1.61 2.44 -6.25
N GLY A 222 -2.36 1.51 -6.83
CA GLY A 222 -2.49 0.21 -6.22
C GLY A 222 -3.72 -0.55 -6.68
N GLU A 223 -4.03 -1.60 -5.94
CA GLU A 223 -5.20 -2.43 -6.17
C GLU A 223 -6.17 -2.39 -4.98
N LEU A 224 -7.46 -2.33 -5.29
CA LEU A 224 -8.56 -2.44 -4.33
C LEU A 224 -9.25 -3.79 -4.47
N PRO A 225 -9.58 -4.49 -3.37
CA PRO A 225 -10.35 -5.73 -3.46
C PRO A 225 -11.69 -5.54 -4.18
N ALA A 226 -12.00 -6.42 -5.13
CA ALA A 226 -13.28 -6.37 -5.87
C ALA A 226 -14.50 -6.43 -4.94
N CYS A 227 -14.36 -7.13 -3.81
CA CYS A 227 -15.41 -7.30 -2.80
C CYS A 227 -15.93 -5.98 -2.23
N LEU A 228 -15.15 -4.89 -2.28
CA LEU A 228 -15.61 -3.55 -1.86
C LEU A 228 -16.78 -3.03 -2.70
N THR A 229 -16.90 -3.51 -3.94
CA THR A 229 -17.98 -3.13 -4.86
C THR A 229 -19.10 -4.15 -4.91
N GLU A 230 -18.84 -5.39 -4.49
CA GLU A 230 -19.81 -6.48 -4.57
C GLU A 230 -20.89 -6.42 -3.49
N THR A 231 -20.58 -5.78 -2.36
CA THR A 231 -21.52 -5.64 -1.24
C THR A 231 -22.71 -4.74 -1.57
N ASP A 232 -22.62 -3.91 -2.61
CA ASP A 232 -23.66 -3.00 -3.05
C ASP A 232 -23.88 -3.11 -4.58
N PRO A 233 -25.05 -3.59 -5.04
CA PRO A 233 -25.35 -3.72 -6.47
C PRO A 233 -25.26 -2.39 -7.24
N GLU A 234 -25.56 -1.26 -6.60
CA GLU A 234 -25.45 0.06 -7.22
C GLU A 234 -23.99 0.40 -7.49
N ILE A 235 -23.10 0.17 -6.51
CA ILE A 235 -21.65 0.34 -6.66
C ILE A 235 -21.10 -0.60 -7.74
N LYS A 236 -21.54 -1.86 -7.76
CA LYS A 236 -21.12 -2.84 -8.77
C LYS A 236 -21.51 -2.41 -10.19
N SER A 237 -22.70 -1.83 -10.37
CA SER A 237 -23.17 -1.39 -11.69
C SER A 237 -22.45 -0.13 -12.20
N ASN A 238 -21.92 0.72 -11.30
CA ASN A 238 -21.31 2.01 -11.62
C ASN A 238 -19.97 2.22 -10.90
N THR A 239 -19.11 1.20 -10.88
CA THR A 239 -17.85 1.21 -10.11
C THR A 239 -16.96 2.41 -10.41
N ARG A 240 -16.84 2.81 -11.68
CA ARG A 240 -16.06 4.01 -12.07
C ARG A 240 -16.58 5.28 -11.41
N GLN A 241 -17.89 5.54 -11.53
CA GLN A 241 -18.48 6.75 -10.96
C GLN A 241 -18.40 6.74 -9.43
N TRP A 242 -18.56 5.57 -8.81
CA TRP A 242 -18.39 5.41 -7.37
C TRP A 242 -16.96 5.72 -6.93
N MET A 243 -15.94 5.15 -7.60
CA MET A 243 -14.54 5.45 -7.31
C MET A 243 -14.22 6.93 -7.48
N ASP A 244 -14.67 7.54 -8.59
CA ASP A 244 -14.47 8.96 -8.84
C ASP A 244 -15.04 9.81 -7.70
N LYS A 245 -16.28 9.53 -7.26
CA LYS A 245 -16.90 10.24 -6.12
C LYS A 245 -16.14 10.03 -4.82
N LEU A 246 -15.78 8.78 -4.51
CA LEU A 246 -15.08 8.42 -3.27
C LEU A 246 -13.72 9.12 -3.19
N PHE A 247 -12.89 8.96 -4.21
CA PHE A 247 -11.55 9.55 -4.26
C PHE A 247 -11.61 11.08 -4.29
N MET A 248 -12.50 11.67 -5.10
CA MET A 248 -12.66 13.12 -5.17
C MET A 248 -13.12 13.71 -3.84
N SER A 249 -13.96 13.01 -3.07
CA SER A 249 -14.38 13.44 -1.73
C SER A 249 -13.22 13.56 -0.74
N LYS A 250 -12.10 12.89 -1.03
CA LYS A 250 -10.85 12.91 -0.26
C LYS A 250 -9.73 13.66 -0.97
N GLY A 251 -10.05 14.41 -2.03
CA GLY A 251 -9.08 15.25 -2.72
C GLY A 251 -8.23 14.55 -3.78
N PHE A 252 -8.59 13.35 -4.21
CA PHE A 252 -7.84 12.61 -5.23
C PHE A 252 -8.56 12.60 -6.58
N ARG A 253 -7.82 12.88 -7.66
CA ARG A 253 -8.25 12.55 -9.02
C ARG A 253 -7.80 11.14 -9.33
N VAL A 254 -8.73 10.20 -9.49
CA VAL A 254 -8.46 8.77 -9.73
C VAL A 254 -8.69 8.39 -11.19
N GLU A 255 -7.89 7.44 -11.66
CA GLU A 255 -8.01 6.76 -12.94
C GLU A 255 -8.00 5.25 -12.69
N MET A 256 -9.05 4.55 -13.13
CA MET A 256 -9.09 3.09 -13.15
C MET A 256 -8.30 2.54 -14.32
N ILE A 257 -7.44 1.56 -14.06
CA ILE A 257 -6.58 0.94 -15.06
C ILE A 257 -7.15 -0.42 -15.48
N ASN A 258 -7.24 -0.65 -16.79
CA ASN A 258 -7.75 -1.89 -17.35
C ASN A 258 -6.63 -2.95 -17.45
N TYR A 259 -6.83 -4.12 -16.83
CA TYR A 259 -5.91 -5.26 -16.93
C TYR A 259 -5.67 -5.73 -18.36
N GLU A 260 -6.70 -5.77 -19.21
CA GLU A 260 -6.54 -6.21 -20.60
C GLU A 260 -5.56 -5.31 -21.36
N GLY A 261 -5.66 -4.00 -21.14
CA GLY A 261 -4.75 -3.02 -21.74
C GLY A 261 -3.30 -3.20 -21.25
N ILE A 262 -3.11 -3.47 -19.96
CA ILE A 262 -1.79 -3.74 -19.38
C ILE A 262 -1.21 -5.06 -19.91
N ALA A 263 -2.01 -6.12 -19.93
CA ALA A 263 -1.59 -7.43 -20.44
C ALA A 263 -1.14 -7.30 -21.91
N GLY A 264 -1.93 -6.59 -22.72
CA GLY A 264 -1.59 -6.28 -24.10
C GLY A 264 -0.27 -5.50 -24.23
N SER A 265 0.01 -4.55 -23.33
CA SER A 265 1.29 -3.82 -23.34
C SER A 265 2.51 -4.70 -23.03
N TYR A 266 2.31 -5.83 -22.36
CA TYR A 266 3.34 -6.84 -22.11
C TYR A 266 3.30 -8.02 -23.08
N GLY A 267 2.48 -7.95 -24.14
CA GLY A 267 2.33 -9.03 -25.11
C GLY A 267 1.77 -10.33 -24.51
N LYS A 268 0.94 -10.23 -23.48
CA LYS A 268 0.28 -11.36 -22.83
C LYS A 268 -1.21 -11.34 -23.11
N ASP A 269 -1.80 -12.52 -23.27
CA ASP A 269 -3.25 -12.67 -23.28
C ASP A 269 -3.78 -12.72 -21.85
N PHE A 270 -4.90 -12.03 -21.62
CA PHE A 270 -5.57 -12.00 -20.32
C PHE A 270 -7.01 -12.48 -20.48
N ALA A 271 -7.29 -13.67 -19.93
CA ALA A 271 -8.65 -14.18 -19.88
C ALA A 271 -9.42 -13.42 -18.81
N SER A 272 -10.49 -12.72 -19.20
CA SER A 272 -11.38 -12.01 -18.28
C SER A 272 -12.21 -13.01 -17.44
N GLY A 273 -11.59 -13.60 -16.42
CA GLY A 273 -12.23 -14.40 -15.38
C GLY A 273 -12.60 -13.54 -14.16
N HIS A 274 -13.62 -13.96 -13.40
CA HIS A 274 -14.36 -13.17 -12.40
C HIS A 274 -13.55 -12.35 -11.36
N ASN A 275 -14.15 -11.20 -10.99
CA ASN A 275 -13.86 -10.31 -9.85
C ASN A 275 -12.38 -9.98 -9.58
N ASN A 276 -11.69 -9.48 -10.60
CA ASN A 276 -10.36 -8.91 -10.42
C ASN A 276 -10.38 -7.70 -9.48
N ASN A 277 -9.38 -7.60 -8.62
CA ASN A 277 -9.12 -6.39 -7.85
C ASN A 277 -9.05 -5.18 -8.77
N ILE A 278 -9.54 -4.03 -8.32
CA ILE A 278 -9.58 -2.82 -9.13
C ILE A 278 -8.23 -2.11 -9.06
N LEU A 279 -7.51 -2.07 -10.18
CA LEU A 279 -6.24 -1.36 -10.30
C LEU A 279 -6.49 0.12 -10.58
N PHE A 280 -5.77 1.01 -9.91
CA PHE A 280 -5.95 2.45 -10.04
C PHE A 280 -4.64 3.23 -9.92
N VAL A 281 -4.67 4.46 -10.44
CA VAL A 281 -3.69 5.52 -10.18
C VAL A 281 -4.47 6.77 -9.81
N ALA A 282 -4.03 7.47 -8.79
CA ALA A 282 -4.64 8.69 -8.30
C ALA A 282 -3.59 9.76 -8.03
N GLU A 283 -3.97 11.02 -8.21
CA GLU A 283 -3.15 12.20 -7.92
C GLU A 283 -3.81 13.03 -6.83
N GLN A 284 -3.03 13.41 -5.81
CA GLN A 284 -3.49 14.25 -4.72
C GLN A 284 -3.66 15.70 -5.18
N LEU A 285 -4.85 16.25 -5.01
CA LEU A 285 -5.18 17.62 -5.45
C LEU A 285 -5.10 18.64 -4.31
N LEU A 286 -5.25 18.18 -3.07
CA LEU A 286 -5.21 19.01 -1.87
C LEU A 286 -3.79 19.18 -1.35
N HIS A 287 -3.59 20.22 -0.56
CA HIS A 287 -2.37 20.41 0.19
C HIS A 287 -2.40 19.53 1.44
N SER A 288 -1.25 18.95 1.78
CA SER A 288 -1.10 18.25 3.06
C SER A 288 -1.23 19.20 4.24
N ASP A 289 -1.43 18.65 5.43
CA ASP A 289 -1.48 19.42 6.67
C ASP A 289 -0.16 20.17 6.89
N ASP A 290 0.99 19.54 6.62
CA ASP A 290 2.32 20.19 6.67
C ASP A 290 2.42 21.41 5.72
N GLN A 291 1.88 21.29 4.50
CA GLN A 291 1.85 22.41 3.54
C GLN A 291 0.95 23.54 4.03
N MET A 292 -0.23 23.19 4.56
CA MET A 292 -1.18 24.15 5.08
C MET A 292 -0.66 24.88 6.32
N GLU A 293 0.00 24.18 7.24
CA GLU A 293 0.65 24.77 8.42
C GLU A 293 1.80 25.70 8.02
N SER A 294 2.61 25.30 7.04
CA SER A 294 3.68 26.16 6.51
C SER A 294 3.12 27.48 5.98
N TRP A 295 1.98 27.44 5.27
CA TRP A 295 1.31 28.65 4.80
C TRP A 295 0.71 29.49 5.93
N ARG A 296 0.06 28.86 6.91
CA ARG A 296 -0.49 29.57 8.08
C ARG A 296 0.57 30.37 8.82
N LEU A 297 1.74 29.75 9.05
CA LEU A 297 2.86 30.41 9.71
C LEU A 297 3.42 31.59 8.90
N GLU A 298 3.49 31.45 7.57
CA GLU A 298 3.97 32.54 6.71
C GLU A 298 3.00 33.73 6.70
N PHE A 299 1.68 33.49 6.64
CA PHE A 299 0.68 34.56 6.74
C PHE A 299 0.77 35.30 8.08
N GLN A 300 0.89 34.58 9.20
CA GLN A 300 1.06 35.20 10.52
C GLN A 300 2.34 36.03 10.62
N ARG A 301 3.43 35.57 9.99
CA ARG A 301 4.67 36.33 9.94
C ARG A 301 4.49 37.66 9.20
N ILE A 302 3.83 37.63 8.04
CA ILE A 302 3.56 38.84 7.23
C ILE A 302 2.66 39.81 7.99
N GLU A 303 1.63 39.33 8.69
CA GLU A 303 0.77 40.18 9.53
C GLU A 303 1.56 40.86 10.65
N ASN A 304 2.41 40.11 11.35
CA ASN A 304 3.24 40.67 12.43
C ASN A 304 4.28 41.69 11.93
N GLU A 305 4.90 41.45 10.77
CA GLU A 305 5.83 42.40 10.14
C GLU A 305 5.11 43.68 9.67
N GLY A 306 3.87 43.56 9.16
CA GLY A 306 3.05 44.70 8.74
C GLY A 306 2.54 45.58 9.89
N ASP A 307 2.35 45.02 11.08
CA ASP A 307 1.96 45.76 12.29
C ASP A 307 3.13 46.51 12.94
N GLU A 308 4.39 46.08 12.74
CA GLU A 308 5.59 46.76 13.24
C GLU A 308 5.94 48.03 12.43
N ASP A 309 5.67 48.04 11.12
CA ASP A 309 5.88 49.22 10.25
C ASP A 309 4.83 50.33 10.44
N GLY A 310 3.74 50.07 11.18
CA GLY A 310 2.63 51.00 11.41
C GLY A 310 2.82 51.99 12.57
N PHE A 311 3.94 51.92 13.31
CA PHE A 311 4.19 52.76 14.50
C PHE A 311 5.39 53.70 14.37
N GLU A 312 5.98 53.85 13.19
CA GLU A 312 7.02 54.85 12.91
C GLU A 312 6.50 56.01 12.05
N GLU A 313 5.38 56.64 12.41
CA GLU A 313 5.12 58.04 12.01
C GLU A 313 4.24 58.75 13.06
N LEU A 314 4.89 59.66 13.79
CA LEU A 314 4.37 60.63 14.76
C LEU A 314 3.58 61.76 14.09
#